data_AF-A0A7C4UAD5-F1
#
_entry.id   AF-A0A7C4UAD5-F1
#
_cell.length_a   1.000
_cell.length_b   1.000
_cell.length_c   1.000
_cell.angle_alpha   90.00
_cell.angle_beta   90.00
_cell.angle_gamma   90.00
#
_symmetry.space_group_name_H-M   'P 1'
#
loop_
_entity.id
_entity.type
_entity.pdbx_description
1 polymer ?
#
loop_
_entity_poly.entity_id
_entity_poly.type
_entity_poly.pdbx_seq_one_letter_code
_entity_poly.pdbx_strand_id
1 'polypeptide(L)'
;MRIRHRVPTLFTLSMLDVFCCALGCASLLWLWNERLAQDKTAEAERKMAELRSTSDELDRARQRIEGLERDLSGAQREIASLTSDRDKTRQDLAAANKESAGLRANVARLSKEKTDLSRQISDLDKQLLDVAKAKSDLQKQLSDTAGMLARRNLEYQQAMDTLARKSKEYEQQAGVLNERLAAKLKEEEKLKAAITAVQKRADDLETLSRTKEEKLTAALKRISELDDELLVVDNRLKQMRKTAEQVPDLQSKYDLVSRKLTAAEARLKELENQGERMAAAETRARDIERDLINRKAVMAELQGQVENLKREKDALSNQVTKAREAADNRFAGIQLSGRRVVFLVDMSGSMKLTEENTPAPDKWPTVIETLTRVMKSLPDLEKFQVIVFSEDVSFLLGSADQWIDFDANTSVSKVRTALADIVPRGNTNMYAGMEAAFRFRTKGMDTLYLLSDGLPNQGPGLSLEQTRNLKVTEQSELLGKYIRSVLKQRWNRLELGVPKVRINAIGFFYESPDLGAFLWALSRENDGSFVGMSKP
;
A
#
# COMPACT_ATOMS: atom_id res chain seq x y z
N MET A 1 9.47 161.56 -119.63
CA MET A 1 10.02 160.33 -119.02
C MET A 1 8.95 159.24 -119.01
N ARG A 2 9.31 157.96 -119.20
CA ARG A 2 8.33 156.87 -119.38
C ARG A 2 8.90 155.51 -118.94
N ILE A 3 8.49 155.00 -117.79
CA ILE A 3 8.68 153.60 -117.36
C ILE A 3 7.35 153.12 -116.72
N ARG A 4 6.93 151.89 -117.02
CA ARG A 4 5.81 151.18 -116.38
C ARG A 4 6.36 149.89 -115.78
N HIS A 5 6.00 149.53 -114.54
CA HIS A 5 6.15 148.16 -114.04
C HIS A 5 4.88 147.65 -113.35
N ARG A 6 4.85 146.33 -113.09
CA ARG A 6 3.63 145.51 -112.97
C ARG A 6 3.13 145.40 -111.53
N VAL A 7 1.82 145.18 -111.39
CA VAL A 7 1.21 144.63 -110.18
C VAL A 7 1.65 143.16 -110.02
N PRO A 8 2.09 142.70 -108.84
CA PRO A 8 2.45 141.30 -108.63
C PRO A 8 1.20 140.41 -108.46
N THR A 9 1.22 139.24 -109.11
CA THR A 9 0.23 138.17 -108.89
C THR A 9 0.61 137.40 -107.62
N LEU A 10 -0.30 137.33 -106.65
CA LEU A 10 0.00 136.89 -105.28
C LEU A 10 0.27 135.37 -105.09
N PHE A 11 0.14 134.55 -106.12
CA PHE A 11 0.47 133.12 -106.09
C PHE A 11 1.25 132.71 -107.34
N THR A 12 2.39 132.05 -107.14
CA THR A 12 3.19 131.43 -108.20
C THR A 12 2.94 129.92 -108.25
N LEU A 13 3.18 129.29 -109.40
CA LEU A 13 3.01 127.82 -109.56
C LEU A 13 3.86 127.04 -108.54
N SER A 14 5.09 127.50 -108.29
CA SER A 14 5.99 126.95 -107.26
C SER A 14 5.45 127.03 -105.83
N MET A 15 4.56 127.99 -105.52
CA MET A 15 3.93 128.09 -104.21
C MET A 15 2.83 127.02 -104.05
N LEU A 16 2.14 126.69 -105.15
CA LEU A 16 1.17 125.60 -105.20
C LEU A 16 1.85 124.24 -104.99
N ASP A 17 3.01 124.00 -105.63
CA ASP A 17 3.80 122.78 -105.42
C ASP A 17 4.24 122.61 -103.96
N VAL A 18 4.71 123.70 -103.32
CA VAL A 18 5.10 123.67 -101.89
C VAL A 18 3.90 123.35 -100.99
N PHE A 19 2.72 123.95 -101.23
CA PHE A 19 1.51 123.60 -100.48
C PHE A 19 1.04 122.18 -100.74
N CYS A 20 1.09 121.70 -102.00
CA CYS A 20 0.70 120.33 -102.35
C CYS A 20 1.64 119.29 -101.72
N CYS A 21 2.95 119.58 -101.67
CA CYS A 21 3.95 118.73 -101.03
C CYS A 21 3.77 118.72 -99.50
N ALA A 22 3.57 119.89 -98.88
CA ALA A 22 3.31 119.99 -97.44
C ALA A 22 2.00 119.29 -97.02
N LEU A 23 0.94 119.44 -97.81
CA LEU A 23 -0.33 118.74 -97.63
C LEU A 23 -0.16 117.22 -97.81
N GLY A 24 0.59 116.79 -98.83
CA GLY A 24 0.91 115.38 -99.06
C GLY A 24 1.67 114.75 -97.89
N CYS A 25 2.69 115.44 -97.36
CA CYS A 25 3.40 115.01 -96.16
C CYS A 25 2.48 114.94 -94.92
N ALA A 26 1.61 115.92 -94.72
CA ALA A 26 0.64 115.90 -93.62
C ALA A 26 -0.37 114.74 -93.75
N SER A 27 -0.88 114.48 -94.95
CA SER A 27 -1.77 113.35 -95.23
C SER A 27 -1.07 112.00 -95.04
N LEU A 28 0.19 111.86 -95.44
CA LEU A 28 0.98 110.65 -95.21
C LEU A 28 1.29 110.42 -93.73
N LEU A 29 1.59 111.48 -92.97
CA LEU A 29 1.76 111.40 -91.51
C LEU A 29 0.44 111.02 -90.81
N TRP A 30 -0.69 111.55 -91.27
CA TRP A 30 -2.01 111.21 -90.74
C TRP A 30 -2.38 109.74 -91.03
N LEU A 31 -2.24 109.29 -92.29
CA LEU A 31 -2.48 107.89 -92.69
C LEU A 31 -1.51 106.90 -92.00
N TRP A 32 -0.25 107.29 -91.78
CA TRP A 32 0.70 106.47 -91.02
C TRP A 32 0.31 106.40 -89.54
N ASN A 33 -0.11 107.52 -88.92
CA ASN A 33 -0.57 107.52 -87.54
C ASN A 33 -1.90 106.74 -87.37
N GLU A 34 -2.81 106.83 -88.33
CA GLU A 34 -4.04 106.03 -88.37
C GLU A 34 -3.71 104.53 -88.49
N ARG A 35 -2.83 104.15 -89.42
CA ARG A 35 -2.36 102.76 -89.54
C ARG A 35 -1.64 102.27 -88.28
N LEU A 36 -0.78 103.10 -87.68
CA LEU A 36 -0.09 102.78 -86.42
C LEU A 36 -1.08 102.62 -85.25
N ALA A 37 -2.19 103.36 -85.26
CA ALA A 37 -3.29 103.16 -84.32
C ALA A 37 -4.04 101.85 -84.60
N GLN A 38 -4.36 101.55 -85.85
CA GLN A 38 -5.01 100.28 -86.27
C GLN A 38 -4.17 99.05 -85.93
N ASP A 39 -2.86 99.08 -86.21
CA ASP A 39 -1.92 98.01 -85.87
C ASP A 39 -1.84 97.81 -84.34
N LYS A 40 -1.82 98.91 -83.56
CA LYS A 40 -1.86 98.86 -82.08
C LYS A 40 -3.19 98.34 -81.54
N THR A 41 -4.33 98.70 -82.12
CA THR A 41 -5.63 98.13 -81.72
C THR A 41 -5.71 96.65 -82.06
N ALA A 42 -5.22 96.21 -83.22
CA ALA A 42 -5.18 94.80 -83.59
C ALA A 42 -4.24 93.99 -82.69
N GLU A 43 -3.10 94.56 -82.26
CA GLU A 43 -2.22 93.94 -81.28
C GLU A 43 -2.87 93.84 -79.89
N ALA A 44 -3.57 94.89 -79.45
CA ALA A 44 -4.32 94.90 -78.20
C ALA A 44 -5.48 93.90 -78.21
N GLU A 45 -6.24 93.81 -79.31
CA GLU A 45 -7.33 92.84 -79.49
C GLU A 45 -6.81 91.39 -79.46
N ARG A 46 -5.68 91.09 -80.13
CA ARG A 46 -5.02 89.77 -80.06
C ARG A 46 -4.62 89.43 -78.63
N LYS A 47 -3.98 90.36 -77.92
CA LYS A 47 -3.59 90.19 -76.51
C LYS A 47 -4.81 90.04 -75.59
N MET A 48 -5.92 90.73 -75.85
CA MET A 48 -7.18 90.53 -75.12
C MET A 48 -7.84 89.18 -75.43
N ALA A 49 -7.74 88.67 -76.66
CA ALA A 49 -8.23 87.34 -77.01
C ALA A 49 -7.40 86.23 -76.33
N GLU A 50 -6.07 86.37 -76.32
CA GLU A 50 -5.13 85.47 -75.62
C GLU A 50 -5.32 85.50 -74.10
N LEU A 51 -5.55 86.69 -73.52
CA LEU A 51 -5.88 86.85 -72.10
C LEU A 51 -7.23 86.19 -71.75
N ARG A 52 -8.21 86.24 -72.65
CA ARG A 52 -9.50 85.55 -72.48
C ARG A 52 -9.34 84.02 -72.55
N SER A 53 -8.68 83.49 -73.58
CA SER A 53 -8.49 82.04 -73.69
C SER A 53 -7.69 81.45 -72.53
N THR A 54 -6.66 82.16 -72.05
CA THR A 54 -5.90 81.75 -70.86
C THR A 54 -6.70 81.87 -69.56
N SER A 55 -7.62 82.84 -69.44
CA SER A 55 -8.59 82.88 -68.33
C SER A 55 -9.57 81.70 -68.40
N ASP A 56 -10.13 81.40 -69.57
CA ASP A 56 -11.05 80.28 -69.77
C ASP A 56 -10.37 78.93 -69.48
N GLU A 57 -9.09 78.79 -69.80
CA GLU A 57 -8.27 77.62 -69.44
C GLU A 57 -7.99 77.55 -67.93
N LEU A 58 -7.66 78.68 -67.29
CA LEU A 58 -7.45 78.76 -65.84
C LEU A 58 -8.72 78.39 -65.06
N ASP A 59 -9.89 78.86 -65.49
CA ASP A 59 -11.16 78.56 -64.82
C ASP A 59 -11.63 77.12 -65.06
N ARG A 60 -11.37 76.55 -66.24
CA ARG A 60 -11.55 75.09 -66.47
C ARG A 60 -10.57 74.25 -65.63
N ALA A 61 -9.34 74.72 -65.41
CA ALA A 61 -8.39 74.06 -64.53
C ALA A 61 -8.83 74.13 -63.05
N ARG A 62 -9.31 75.29 -62.58
CA ARG A 62 -9.90 75.48 -61.24
C ARG A 62 -11.08 74.53 -61.00
N GLN A 63 -12.07 74.51 -61.89
CA GLN A 63 -13.22 73.60 -61.79
C GLN A 63 -12.82 72.12 -61.74
N ARG A 64 -11.74 71.75 -62.44
CA ARG A 64 -11.20 70.38 -62.41
C ARG A 64 -10.47 70.07 -61.10
N ILE A 65 -9.76 71.04 -60.51
CA ILE A 65 -9.15 70.91 -59.18
C ILE A 65 -10.25 70.76 -58.12
N GLU A 66 -11.25 71.63 -58.10
CA GLU A 66 -12.41 71.53 -57.20
C GLU A 66 -13.17 70.20 -57.33
N GLY A 67 -13.20 69.61 -58.53
CA GLY A 67 -13.73 68.26 -58.77
C GLY A 67 -12.86 67.18 -58.09
N LEU A 68 -11.55 67.19 -58.37
CA LEU A 68 -10.60 66.24 -57.81
C LEU A 68 -10.49 66.34 -56.28
N GLU A 69 -10.62 67.54 -55.69
CA GLU A 69 -10.66 67.73 -54.24
C GLU A 69 -11.92 67.13 -53.61
N ARG A 70 -13.08 67.27 -54.28
CA ARG A 70 -14.32 66.59 -53.86
C ARG A 70 -14.19 65.08 -53.94
N ASP A 71 -13.67 64.54 -55.03
CA ASP A 71 -13.45 63.10 -55.22
C ASP A 71 -12.45 62.54 -54.19
N LEU A 72 -11.34 63.26 -53.94
CA LEU A 72 -10.37 62.93 -52.90
C LEU A 72 -11.02 62.91 -51.51
N SER A 73 -11.87 63.89 -51.18
CA SER A 73 -12.63 63.90 -49.92
C SER A 73 -13.62 62.75 -49.81
N GLY A 74 -14.14 62.25 -50.94
CA GLY A 74 -14.99 61.06 -51.01
C GLY A 74 -14.20 59.80 -50.69
N ALA A 75 -13.13 59.56 -51.45
CA ALA A 75 -12.24 58.43 -51.25
C ALA A 75 -11.62 58.39 -49.84
N GLN A 76 -11.25 59.54 -49.27
CA GLN A 76 -10.76 59.63 -47.89
C GLN A 76 -11.81 59.18 -46.86
N ARG A 77 -13.09 59.56 -47.05
CA ARG A 77 -14.20 59.12 -46.19
C ARG A 77 -14.48 57.63 -46.34
N GLU A 78 -14.45 57.10 -47.57
CA GLU A 78 -14.64 55.68 -47.86
C GLU A 78 -13.52 54.82 -47.25
N ILE A 79 -12.26 55.23 -47.42
CA ILE A 79 -11.09 54.59 -46.78
C ILE A 79 -11.22 54.63 -45.25
N ALA A 80 -11.72 55.72 -44.66
CA ALA A 80 -11.94 55.81 -43.22
C ALA A 80 -13.03 54.83 -42.74
N SER A 81 -14.16 54.70 -43.45
CA SER A 81 -15.19 53.69 -43.12
C SER A 81 -14.68 52.26 -43.28
N LEU A 82 -14.03 51.93 -44.39
CA LEU A 82 -13.46 50.60 -44.63
C LEU A 82 -12.38 50.24 -43.61
N THR A 83 -11.60 51.23 -43.16
CA THR A 83 -10.62 51.05 -42.07
C THR A 83 -11.33 50.74 -40.75
N SER A 84 -12.41 51.44 -40.43
CA SER A 84 -13.22 51.18 -39.22
C SER A 84 -13.83 49.77 -39.25
N ASP A 85 -14.41 49.34 -40.37
CA ASP A 85 -15.07 48.04 -40.49
C ASP A 85 -14.06 46.87 -40.55
N ARG A 86 -12.90 47.07 -41.16
CA ARG A 86 -11.75 46.15 -41.04
C ARG A 86 -11.31 45.99 -39.58
N ASP A 87 -11.26 47.07 -38.82
CA ASP A 87 -10.76 47.01 -37.44
C ASP A 87 -11.81 46.46 -36.46
N LYS A 88 -13.12 46.65 -36.72
CA LYS A 88 -14.22 45.91 -36.05
C LYS A 88 -14.13 44.41 -36.32
N THR A 89 -14.16 44.01 -37.60
CA THR A 89 -14.11 42.59 -37.99
C THR A 89 -12.83 41.89 -37.50
N ARG A 90 -11.70 42.61 -37.37
CA ARG A 90 -10.48 42.12 -36.73
C ARG A 90 -10.63 41.89 -35.23
N GLN A 91 -11.37 42.75 -34.52
CA GLN A 91 -11.70 42.56 -33.09
C GLN A 91 -12.67 41.38 -32.90
N ASP A 92 -13.71 41.28 -33.74
CA ASP A 92 -14.68 40.17 -33.71
C ASP A 92 -13.98 38.82 -33.96
N LEU A 93 -13.10 38.76 -34.97
CA LEU A 93 -12.29 37.58 -35.27
C LEU A 93 -11.33 37.23 -34.11
N ALA A 94 -10.76 38.22 -33.42
CA ALA A 94 -9.93 37.97 -32.24
C ALA A 94 -10.76 37.43 -31.05
N ALA A 95 -11.98 37.94 -30.85
CA ALA A 95 -12.90 37.44 -29.83
C ALA A 95 -13.34 36.00 -30.12
N ALA A 96 -13.80 35.71 -31.35
CA ALA A 96 -14.22 34.37 -31.78
C ALA A 96 -13.08 33.33 -31.71
N ASN A 97 -11.83 33.74 -32.00
CA ASN A 97 -10.67 32.87 -31.81
C ASN A 97 -10.37 32.59 -30.34
N LYS A 98 -10.51 33.59 -29.45
CA LYS A 98 -10.35 33.43 -27.99
C LYS A 98 -11.41 32.50 -27.41
N GLU A 99 -12.67 32.64 -27.82
CA GLU A 99 -13.76 31.74 -27.45
C GLU A 99 -13.50 30.31 -27.97
N SER A 100 -13.13 30.17 -29.25
CA SER A 100 -12.78 28.87 -29.86
C SER A 100 -11.63 28.17 -29.13
N ALA A 101 -10.63 28.91 -28.65
CA ALA A 101 -9.54 28.36 -27.83
C ALA A 101 -10.05 27.88 -26.45
N GLY A 102 -10.93 28.65 -25.80
CA GLY A 102 -11.58 28.26 -24.54
C GLY A 102 -12.46 27.01 -24.68
N LEU A 103 -13.25 26.92 -25.76
CA LEU A 103 -14.06 25.74 -26.09
C LEU A 103 -13.19 24.51 -26.34
N ARG A 104 -12.09 24.64 -27.11
CA ARG A 104 -11.13 23.55 -27.32
C ARG A 104 -10.49 23.07 -26.00
N ALA A 105 -10.14 23.99 -25.10
CA ALA A 105 -9.61 23.64 -23.77
C ALA A 105 -10.66 22.91 -22.90
N ASN A 106 -11.93 23.34 -22.94
CA ASN A 106 -13.02 22.65 -22.25
C ASN A 106 -13.27 21.25 -22.81
N VAL A 107 -13.26 21.07 -24.14
CA VAL A 107 -13.39 19.75 -24.80
C VAL A 107 -12.22 18.83 -24.42
N ALA A 108 -10.98 19.35 -24.37
CA ALA A 108 -9.82 18.58 -23.92
C ALA A 108 -9.92 18.16 -22.44
N ARG A 109 -10.44 19.05 -21.56
CA ARG A 109 -10.69 18.70 -20.15
C ARG A 109 -11.72 17.58 -20.02
N LEU A 110 -12.87 17.73 -20.70
CA LEU A 110 -13.97 16.76 -20.66
C LEU A 110 -13.58 15.41 -21.29
N SER A 111 -12.74 15.40 -22.33
CA SER A 111 -12.25 14.14 -22.91
C SER A 111 -11.31 13.40 -21.96
N LYS A 112 -10.42 14.11 -21.25
CA LYS A 112 -9.59 13.51 -20.20
C LYS A 112 -10.45 12.96 -19.06
N GLU A 113 -11.37 13.76 -18.54
CA GLU A 113 -12.31 13.38 -17.47
C GLU A 113 -13.11 12.12 -17.85
N LYS A 114 -13.61 12.04 -19.09
CA LYS A 114 -14.24 10.82 -19.63
C LYS A 114 -13.29 9.61 -19.65
N THR A 115 -12.02 9.77 -20.03
CA THR A 115 -11.06 8.65 -20.00
C THR A 115 -10.70 8.20 -18.59
N ASP A 116 -10.62 9.12 -17.64
CA ASP A 116 -10.29 8.80 -16.24
C ASP A 116 -11.49 8.14 -15.52
N LEU A 117 -12.73 8.59 -15.77
CA LEU A 117 -13.95 7.89 -15.35
C LEU A 117 -14.05 6.49 -15.98
N SER A 118 -13.69 6.33 -17.26
CA SER A 118 -13.69 5.03 -17.93
C SER A 118 -12.65 4.05 -17.35
N ARG A 119 -11.56 4.54 -16.78
CA ARG A 119 -10.60 3.72 -16.02
C ARG A 119 -11.19 3.28 -14.68
N GLN A 120 -11.76 4.24 -13.93
CA GLN A 120 -12.40 3.97 -12.63
C GLN A 120 -13.50 2.91 -12.73
N ILE A 121 -14.34 2.96 -13.77
CA ILE A 121 -15.36 1.93 -14.04
C ILE A 121 -14.70 0.56 -14.27
N SER A 122 -13.67 0.48 -15.12
CA SER A 122 -12.96 -0.79 -15.38
C SER A 122 -12.27 -1.38 -14.15
N ASP A 123 -11.79 -0.55 -13.22
CA ASP A 123 -11.19 -1.02 -11.97
C ASP A 123 -12.25 -1.42 -10.93
N LEU A 124 -13.40 -0.74 -10.89
CA LEU A 124 -14.56 -1.14 -10.09
C LEU A 124 -15.13 -2.50 -10.57
N ASP A 125 -15.21 -2.75 -11.88
CA ASP A 125 -15.64 -4.04 -12.43
C ASP A 125 -14.70 -5.19 -12.01
N LYS A 126 -13.38 -4.96 -11.99
CA LYS A 126 -12.40 -5.93 -11.47
C LYS A 126 -12.63 -6.22 -9.98
N GLN A 127 -12.80 -5.16 -9.18
CA GLN A 127 -13.05 -5.29 -7.75
C GLN A 127 -14.35 -6.06 -7.46
N LEU A 128 -15.44 -5.77 -8.18
CA LEU A 128 -16.70 -6.52 -8.09
C LEU A 128 -16.52 -8.00 -8.45
N LEU A 129 -15.75 -8.29 -9.50
CA LEU A 129 -15.50 -9.66 -9.97
C LEU A 129 -14.62 -10.46 -8.96
N ASP A 130 -13.66 -9.83 -8.30
CA ASP A 130 -12.86 -10.45 -7.24
C ASP A 130 -13.64 -10.60 -5.92
N VAL A 131 -14.51 -9.66 -5.57
CA VAL A 131 -15.48 -9.82 -4.46
C VAL A 131 -16.45 -10.97 -4.73
N ALA A 132 -16.89 -11.16 -5.98
CA ALA A 132 -17.75 -12.28 -6.36
C ALA A 132 -17.04 -13.64 -6.21
N LYS A 133 -15.75 -13.75 -6.58
CA LYS A 133 -14.93 -14.94 -6.31
C LYS A 133 -14.81 -15.20 -4.81
N ALA A 134 -14.41 -14.18 -4.03
CA ALA A 134 -14.25 -14.28 -2.59
C ALA A 134 -15.54 -14.73 -1.88
N LYS A 135 -16.70 -14.24 -2.33
CA LYS A 135 -18.02 -14.71 -1.86
C LYS A 135 -18.25 -16.19 -2.19
N SER A 136 -17.96 -16.63 -3.42
CA SER A 136 -18.05 -18.05 -3.83
C SER A 136 -17.21 -18.95 -2.93
N ASP A 137 -15.96 -18.56 -2.67
CA ASP A 137 -15.01 -19.42 -1.97
C ASP A 137 -15.27 -19.44 -0.46
N LEU A 138 -15.71 -18.31 0.13
CA LEU A 138 -16.25 -18.28 1.48
C LEU A 138 -17.51 -19.14 1.64
N GLN A 139 -18.39 -19.15 0.62
CA GLN A 139 -19.59 -20.00 0.62
C GLN A 139 -19.24 -21.50 0.57
N LYS A 140 -18.18 -21.90 -0.15
CA LYS A 140 -17.64 -23.28 -0.12
C LYS A 140 -17.07 -23.61 1.26
N GLN A 141 -16.24 -22.74 1.82
CA GLN A 141 -15.67 -22.91 3.17
C GLN A 141 -16.77 -23.07 4.24
N LEU A 142 -17.89 -22.35 4.12
CA LEU A 142 -19.06 -22.52 4.98
C LEU A 142 -19.74 -23.89 4.80
N SER A 143 -19.87 -24.42 3.58
CA SER A 143 -20.39 -25.78 3.39
C SER A 143 -19.41 -26.86 3.90
N ASP A 144 -18.12 -26.68 3.71
CA ASP A 144 -17.10 -27.64 4.14
C ASP A 144 -16.99 -27.69 5.68
N THR A 145 -17.02 -26.52 6.33
CA THR A 145 -17.02 -26.44 7.81
C THR A 145 -18.33 -26.95 8.42
N ALA A 146 -19.49 -26.70 7.80
CA ALA A 146 -20.74 -27.33 8.20
C ALA A 146 -20.69 -28.87 8.06
N GLY A 147 -20.11 -29.38 6.96
CA GLY A 147 -19.89 -30.81 6.75
C GLY A 147 -18.95 -31.45 7.77
N MET A 148 -17.86 -30.77 8.12
CA MET A 148 -16.93 -31.21 9.17
C MET A 148 -17.58 -31.22 10.56
N LEU A 149 -18.38 -30.19 10.90
CA LEU A 149 -19.13 -30.14 12.15
C LEU A 149 -20.18 -31.27 12.23
N ALA A 150 -20.89 -31.55 11.13
CA ALA A 150 -21.86 -32.65 11.09
C ALA A 150 -21.20 -34.03 11.32
N ARG A 151 -20.05 -34.30 10.68
CA ARG A 151 -19.26 -35.54 10.91
C ARG A 151 -18.80 -35.64 12.36
N ARG A 152 -18.22 -34.58 12.90
CA ARG A 152 -17.68 -34.56 14.26
C ARG A 152 -18.78 -34.71 15.33
N ASN A 153 -19.98 -34.17 15.08
CA ASN A 153 -21.14 -34.40 15.94
C ASN A 153 -21.60 -35.87 15.93
N LEU A 154 -21.57 -36.53 14.77
CA LEU A 154 -21.86 -37.97 14.67
C LEU A 154 -20.80 -38.83 15.39
N GLU A 155 -19.52 -38.48 15.26
CA GLU A 155 -18.42 -39.11 16.01
C GLU A 155 -18.61 -38.95 17.53
N TYR A 156 -18.99 -37.75 18.00
CA TYR A 156 -19.30 -37.53 19.41
C TYR A 156 -20.51 -38.35 19.89
N GLN A 157 -21.56 -38.50 19.09
CA GLN A 157 -22.70 -39.37 19.44
C GLN A 157 -22.27 -40.85 19.55
N GLN A 158 -21.53 -41.37 18.56
CA GLN A 158 -21.02 -42.75 18.57
C GLN A 158 -20.08 -43.02 19.77
N ALA A 159 -19.25 -42.04 20.14
CA ALA A 159 -18.41 -42.13 21.33
C ALA A 159 -19.25 -42.19 22.63
N MET A 160 -20.31 -41.39 22.74
CA MET A 160 -21.20 -41.40 23.91
C MET A 160 -22.01 -42.70 24.01
N ASP A 161 -22.53 -43.24 22.91
CA ASP A 161 -23.20 -44.55 22.89
C ASP A 161 -22.25 -45.69 23.31
N THR A 162 -20.98 -45.60 22.89
CA THR A 162 -19.93 -46.57 23.26
C THR A 162 -19.56 -46.46 24.73
N LEU A 163 -19.47 -45.24 25.29
CA LEU A 163 -19.25 -45.03 26.72
C LEU A 163 -20.43 -45.51 27.56
N ALA A 164 -21.67 -45.26 27.12
CA ALA A 164 -22.89 -45.74 27.80
C ALA A 164 -22.96 -47.28 27.84
N ARG A 165 -22.59 -47.96 26.73
CA ARG A 165 -22.45 -49.42 26.72
C ARG A 165 -21.41 -49.91 27.72
N LYS A 166 -20.21 -49.32 27.72
CA LYS A 166 -19.14 -49.71 28.65
C LYS A 166 -19.51 -49.46 30.12
N SER A 167 -20.19 -48.35 30.44
CA SER A 167 -20.69 -48.10 31.80
C SER A 167 -21.59 -49.25 32.27
N LYS A 168 -22.54 -49.65 31.43
CA LYS A 168 -23.47 -50.75 31.71
C LYS A 168 -22.77 -52.11 31.81
N GLU A 169 -21.74 -52.36 31.01
CA GLU A 169 -20.90 -53.56 31.12
C GLU A 169 -20.13 -53.58 32.46
N TYR A 170 -19.55 -52.45 32.89
CA TYR A 170 -18.87 -52.35 34.18
C TYR A 170 -19.82 -52.45 35.38
N GLU A 171 -21.03 -51.88 35.30
CA GLU A 171 -22.10 -52.07 36.30
C GLU A 171 -22.48 -53.55 36.46
N GLN A 172 -22.64 -54.27 35.35
CA GLN A 172 -22.92 -55.72 35.36
C GLN A 172 -21.75 -56.53 35.95
N GLN A 173 -20.50 -56.20 35.58
CA GLN A 173 -19.31 -56.85 36.14
C GLN A 173 -19.19 -56.60 37.65
N ALA A 174 -19.46 -55.38 38.13
CA ALA A 174 -19.49 -55.05 39.55
C ALA A 174 -20.58 -55.83 40.30
N GLY A 175 -21.77 -56.00 39.71
CA GLY A 175 -22.83 -56.84 40.24
C GLY A 175 -22.37 -58.29 40.45
N VAL A 176 -21.86 -58.93 39.39
CA VAL A 176 -21.37 -60.33 39.43
C VAL A 176 -20.20 -60.50 40.42
N LEU A 177 -19.29 -59.52 40.52
CA LEU A 177 -18.21 -59.53 41.51
C LEU A 177 -18.75 -59.43 42.95
N ASN A 178 -19.74 -58.58 43.21
CA ASN A 178 -20.37 -58.44 44.53
C ASN A 178 -21.12 -59.72 44.94
N GLU A 179 -21.86 -60.35 44.03
CA GLU A 179 -22.50 -61.65 44.28
C GLU A 179 -21.47 -62.74 44.61
N ARG A 180 -20.36 -62.78 43.86
CA ARG A 180 -19.28 -63.76 44.08
C ARG A 180 -18.53 -63.51 45.40
N LEU A 181 -18.38 -62.25 45.80
CA LEU A 181 -17.83 -61.87 47.11
C LEU A 181 -18.76 -62.32 48.25
N ALA A 182 -20.06 -62.04 48.14
CA ALA A 182 -21.06 -62.47 49.12
C ALA A 182 -21.17 -64.01 49.22
N ALA A 183 -21.01 -64.73 48.11
CA ALA A 183 -20.92 -66.18 48.11
C ALA A 183 -19.66 -66.69 48.85
N LYS A 184 -18.50 -66.04 48.63
CA LYS A 184 -17.25 -66.42 49.31
C LYS A 184 -17.27 -66.13 50.81
N LEU A 185 -17.87 -65.02 51.25
CA LEU A 185 -18.08 -64.75 52.68
C LEU A 185 -18.95 -65.83 53.34
N LYS A 186 -20.01 -66.30 52.67
CA LYS A 186 -20.84 -67.43 53.14
C LYS A 186 -20.11 -68.77 53.16
N GLU A 187 -19.11 -68.99 52.30
CA GLU A 187 -18.22 -70.16 52.42
C GLU A 187 -17.24 -70.01 53.58
N GLU A 188 -16.70 -68.82 53.81
CA GLU A 188 -15.80 -68.52 54.92
C GLU A 188 -16.47 -68.75 56.29
N GLU A 189 -17.72 -68.31 56.47
CA GLU A 189 -18.50 -68.59 57.69
C GLU A 189 -18.74 -70.09 57.89
N LYS A 190 -19.09 -70.83 56.81
CA LYS A 190 -19.26 -72.29 56.87
C LYS A 190 -17.95 -73.00 57.23
N LEU A 191 -16.82 -72.54 56.68
CA LEU A 191 -15.49 -73.09 56.98
C LEU A 191 -15.08 -72.80 58.43
N LYS A 192 -15.34 -71.58 58.94
CA LYS A 192 -15.13 -71.25 60.36
C LYS A 192 -15.96 -72.15 61.28
N ALA A 193 -17.26 -72.30 61.01
CA ALA A 193 -18.13 -73.20 61.78
C ALA A 193 -17.68 -74.67 61.72
N ALA A 194 -17.21 -75.13 60.55
CA ALA A 194 -16.66 -76.48 60.39
C ALA A 194 -15.35 -76.67 61.17
N ILE A 195 -14.46 -75.67 61.19
CA ILE A 195 -13.23 -75.69 62.00
C ILE A 195 -13.58 -75.79 63.48
N THR A 196 -14.51 -74.97 63.99
CA THR A 196 -14.95 -75.04 65.40
C THR A 196 -15.56 -76.41 65.74
N ALA A 197 -16.33 -77.01 64.81
CA ALA A 197 -16.89 -78.35 65.00
C ALA A 197 -15.82 -79.46 64.94
N VAL A 198 -14.73 -79.28 64.18
CA VAL A 198 -13.59 -80.20 64.17
C VAL A 198 -12.73 -80.05 65.42
N GLN A 199 -12.52 -78.82 65.92
CA GLN A 199 -11.83 -78.59 67.20
C GLN A 199 -12.58 -79.27 68.34
N LYS A 200 -13.90 -79.06 68.47
CA LYS A 200 -14.69 -79.75 69.49
C LYS A 200 -14.58 -81.28 69.38
N ARG A 201 -14.57 -81.83 68.16
CA ARG A 201 -14.36 -83.27 67.95
C ARG A 201 -12.95 -83.74 68.33
N ALA A 202 -11.93 -82.89 68.25
CA ALA A 202 -10.61 -83.19 68.75
C ALA A 202 -10.61 -83.21 70.29
N ASP A 203 -11.24 -82.24 70.95
CA ASP A 203 -11.40 -82.19 72.41
C ASP A 203 -12.18 -83.43 72.94
N ASP A 204 -13.29 -83.79 72.26
CA ASP A 204 -14.10 -84.98 72.53
C ASP A 204 -13.29 -86.29 72.30
N LEU A 205 -12.32 -86.29 71.38
CA LEU A 205 -11.44 -87.44 71.12
C LEU A 205 -10.23 -87.51 72.07
N GLU A 206 -9.68 -86.38 72.51
CA GLU A 206 -8.58 -86.31 73.47
C GLU A 206 -9.04 -86.77 74.85
N THR A 207 -10.22 -86.30 75.29
CA THR A 207 -10.88 -86.81 76.50
C THR A 207 -11.21 -88.30 76.39
N LEU A 208 -11.67 -88.78 75.23
CA LEU A 208 -11.88 -90.22 75.01
C LEU A 208 -10.55 -91.01 75.03
N SER A 209 -9.46 -90.47 74.47
CA SER A 209 -8.12 -91.11 74.51
C SER A 209 -7.65 -91.27 75.93
N ARG A 210 -7.75 -90.21 76.74
CA ARG A 210 -7.40 -90.23 78.16
C ARG A 210 -8.17 -91.30 78.95
N THR A 211 -9.49 -91.41 78.76
CA THR A 211 -10.27 -92.51 79.39
C THR A 211 -9.96 -93.90 78.83
N LYS A 212 -9.33 -94.01 77.65
CA LYS A 212 -8.79 -95.27 77.11
C LYS A 212 -7.40 -95.58 77.63
N GLU A 213 -6.56 -94.58 77.90
CA GLU A 213 -5.24 -94.74 78.54
C GLU A 213 -5.39 -95.15 80.01
N GLU A 214 -6.38 -94.60 80.72
CA GLU A 214 -6.81 -95.05 82.05
C GLU A 214 -7.29 -96.52 82.04
N LYS A 215 -7.97 -96.95 80.97
CA LYS A 215 -8.37 -98.36 80.78
C LYS A 215 -7.21 -99.25 80.31
N LEU A 216 -6.26 -98.71 79.56
CA LEU A 216 -5.08 -99.45 79.08
C LEU A 216 -4.09 -99.68 80.21
N THR A 217 -3.90 -98.72 81.11
CA THR A 217 -3.10 -98.89 82.33
C THR A 217 -3.74 -99.88 83.30
N ALA A 218 -5.08 -99.91 83.40
CA ALA A 218 -5.80 -100.98 84.09
C ALA A 218 -5.62 -102.36 83.41
N ALA A 219 -5.65 -102.42 82.07
CA ALA A 219 -5.47 -103.66 81.31
C ALA A 219 -4.02 -104.18 81.32
N LEU A 220 -3.02 -103.31 81.31
CA LEU A 220 -1.61 -103.69 81.44
C LEU A 220 -1.34 -104.35 82.81
N LYS A 221 -2.04 -103.89 83.85
CA LYS A 221 -2.04 -104.54 85.18
C LYS A 221 -2.68 -105.94 85.20
N ARG A 222 -3.47 -106.27 84.17
CA ARG A 222 -4.09 -107.60 83.96
C ARG A 222 -3.28 -108.48 83.00
N ILE A 223 -2.46 -107.88 82.14
CA ILE A 223 -1.50 -108.60 81.27
C ILE A 223 -0.33 -109.14 82.12
N SER A 224 0.13 -108.38 83.12
CA SER A 224 1.09 -108.89 84.13
C SER A 224 0.54 -110.00 85.04
N GLU A 225 -0.72 -110.40 84.88
CA GLU A 225 -1.35 -111.55 85.56
C GLU A 225 -1.65 -112.70 84.58
N LEU A 226 -1.18 -112.63 83.32
CA LEU A 226 -1.48 -113.58 82.23
C LEU A 226 -0.27 -114.03 81.40
N ASP A 227 0.94 -113.53 81.67
CA ASP A 227 2.18 -113.98 80.99
C ASP A 227 2.63 -115.40 81.40
N ASP A 228 2.10 -115.96 82.49
CA ASP A 228 2.49 -117.27 83.03
C ASP A 228 1.85 -118.48 82.29
N GLU A 229 0.86 -118.29 81.40
CA GLU A 229 -0.03 -119.40 80.99
C GLU A 229 -0.10 -119.74 79.48
N LEU A 230 0.66 -119.08 78.59
CA LEU A 230 0.65 -119.39 77.14
C LEU A 230 2.01 -119.70 76.51
N LEU A 231 2.72 -120.63 77.14
CA LEU A 231 3.76 -121.43 76.50
C LEU A 231 3.09 -122.57 75.69
N VAL A 232 3.41 -122.68 74.40
CA VAL A 232 2.87 -123.63 73.39
C VAL A 232 1.48 -123.30 72.79
N VAL A 233 1.51 -122.81 71.54
CA VAL A 233 0.79 -123.27 70.31
C VAL A 233 1.02 -122.15 69.29
N ASP A 234 2.12 -122.17 68.52
CA ASP A 234 2.43 -123.08 67.40
C ASP A 234 1.59 -122.87 66.14
N ASN A 235 2.32 -122.60 65.04
CA ASN A 235 1.95 -122.65 63.63
C ASN A 235 0.50 -122.32 63.19
N ARG A 236 0.32 -121.11 62.64
CA ARG A 236 -0.36 -120.98 61.34
C ARG A 236 0.26 -119.93 60.41
N LEU A 237 1.11 -120.46 59.53
CA LEU A 237 1.76 -119.88 58.34
C LEU A 237 0.78 -119.02 57.50
N LYS A 238 1.16 -117.80 57.07
CA LYS A 238 1.92 -117.39 55.84
C LYS A 238 1.21 -117.69 54.49
N GLN A 239 1.56 -116.87 53.48
CA GLN A 239 1.34 -117.00 52.00
C GLN A 239 -0.03 -116.54 51.44
N MET A 240 -0.22 -116.08 50.18
CA MET A 240 0.66 -115.54 49.09
C MET A 240 -0.20 -114.72 48.07
N ARG A 241 0.25 -113.60 47.45
CA ARG A 241 1.01 -113.34 46.16
C ARG A 241 0.39 -113.77 44.79
N LYS A 242 0.18 -112.77 43.89
CA LYS A 242 0.41 -112.66 42.40
C LYS A 242 -0.11 -113.79 41.42
N THR A 243 -0.03 -113.83 40.06
CA THR A 243 0.65 -113.09 38.91
C THR A 243 0.00 -113.43 37.52
N ALA A 244 0.61 -113.03 36.36
CA ALA A 244 0.50 -113.57 34.95
C ALA A 244 -0.65 -113.09 33.98
N GLU A 245 -0.66 -113.24 32.62
CA GLU A 245 0.30 -113.09 31.44
C GLU A 245 0.01 -114.15 30.30
N GLN A 246 0.34 -114.10 28.97
CA GLN A 246 0.95 -113.18 27.93
C GLN A 246 0.76 -113.77 26.46
N VAL A 247 1.21 -113.08 25.35
CA VAL A 247 1.82 -113.66 24.07
C VAL A 247 0.94 -114.28 22.91
N PRO A 248 1.33 -114.46 21.59
CA PRO A 248 2.31 -113.82 20.62
C PRO A 248 1.84 -113.60 19.11
N ASP A 249 2.58 -114.09 18.07
CA ASP A 249 2.89 -113.46 16.74
C ASP A 249 3.14 -114.44 15.51
N LEU A 250 3.50 -113.89 14.31
CA LEU A 250 4.10 -114.42 13.03
C LEU A 250 3.15 -114.66 11.82
N GLN A 251 3.34 -114.22 10.55
CA GLN A 251 4.41 -113.59 9.72
C GLN A 251 5.26 -114.51 8.80
N SER A 252 4.90 -114.62 7.49
CA SER A 252 5.83 -114.86 6.33
C SER A 252 5.10 -115.09 4.97
N LYS A 253 5.03 -114.07 4.07
CA LYS A 253 4.83 -114.11 2.59
C LYS A 253 4.94 -112.66 2.02
N TYR A 254 6.12 -112.05 1.88
CA TYR A 254 7.21 -112.33 0.94
C TYR A 254 7.02 -111.75 -0.50
N ASP A 255 7.42 -110.49 -0.64
CA ASP A 255 8.30 -109.91 -1.66
C ASP A 255 7.92 -109.81 -3.16
N LEU A 256 6.94 -110.55 -3.69
CA LEU A 256 6.72 -110.58 -5.15
C LEU A 256 6.28 -109.24 -5.78
N VAL A 257 5.72 -108.32 -4.99
CA VAL A 257 5.20 -107.01 -5.47
C VAL A 257 6.30 -105.93 -5.56
N SER A 258 7.45 -106.13 -4.91
CA SER A 258 8.46 -105.10 -4.63
C SER A 258 9.22 -104.52 -5.85
N ARG A 259 8.87 -104.94 -7.08
CA ARG A 259 9.53 -104.51 -8.33
C ARG A 259 8.66 -103.66 -9.27
N LYS A 260 7.43 -103.30 -8.88
CA LYS A 260 6.55 -102.43 -9.69
C LYS A 260 6.39 -100.99 -9.19
N LEU A 261 6.83 -100.69 -7.96
CA LEU A 261 6.63 -99.38 -7.33
C LEU A 261 7.65 -98.32 -7.79
N THR A 262 8.94 -98.69 -7.82
CA THR A 262 10.07 -97.78 -8.04
C THR A 262 10.13 -97.11 -9.42
N ALA A 263 9.38 -97.62 -10.41
CA ALA A 263 9.27 -97.01 -11.73
C ALA A 263 8.22 -95.87 -11.81
N ALA A 264 7.30 -95.78 -10.83
CA ALA A 264 6.29 -94.72 -10.77
C ALA A 264 6.82 -93.49 -10.00
N GLU A 265 7.53 -93.74 -8.90
CA GLU A 265 8.02 -92.71 -7.96
C GLU A 265 8.96 -91.69 -8.62
N ALA A 266 9.80 -92.14 -9.57
CA ALA A 266 10.71 -91.28 -10.32
C ALA A 266 9.99 -90.27 -11.26
N ARG A 267 8.71 -90.51 -11.60
CA ARG A 267 7.98 -89.71 -12.59
C ARG A 267 7.03 -88.67 -11.97
N LEU A 268 6.73 -88.76 -10.67
CA LEU A 268 6.05 -87.70 -9.91
C LEU A 268 6.97 -86.49 -9.70
N LYS A 269 8.20 -86.76 -9.25
CA LYS A 269 9.11 -85.77 -8.65
C LYS A 269 9.60 -84.67 -9.60
N GLU A 270 9.54 -84.91 -10.91
CA GLU A 270 9.86 -83.93 -11.96
C GLU A 270 8.69 -82.96 -12.21
N LEU A 271 7.44 -83.45 -12.12
CA LEU A 271 6.23 -82.62 -12.32
C LEU A 271 5.95 -81.72 -11.12
N GLU A 272 6.20 -82.21 -9.90
CA GLU A 272 6.10 -81.42 -8.66
C GLU A 272 7.04 -80.20 -8.70
N ASN A 273 8.29 -80.38 -9.13
CA ASN A 273 9.28 -79.30 -9.30
C ASN A 273 8.88 -78.24 -10.34
N GLN A 274 8.05 -78.57 -11.31
CA GLN A 274 7.54 -77.60 -12.29
C GLN A 274 6.32 -76.85 -11.77
N GLY A 275 5.46 -77.51 -10.96
CA GLY A 275 4.33 -76.88 -10.28
C GLY A 275 4.76 -75.76 -9.31
N GLU A 276 5.77 -76.02 -8.46
CA GLU A 276 6.27 -75.02 -7.50
C GLU A 276 6.82 -73.76 -8.19
N ARG A 277 7.48 -73.90 -9.34
CA ARG A 277 8.01 -72.76 -10.12
C ARG A 277 6.92 -71.90 -10.75
N MET A 278 5.81 -72.51 -11.18
CA MET A 278 4.63 -71.79 -11.66
C MET A 278 3.91 -71.05 -10.51
N ALA A 279 3.72 -71.70 -9.37
CA ALA A 279 3.10 -71.07 -8.19
C ALA A 279 3.94 -69.90 -7.64
N ALA A 280 5.27 -70.02 -7.66
CA ALA A 280 6.21 -68.95 -7.31
C ALA A 280 6.22 -67.78 -8.32
N ALA A 281 5.82 -68.01 -9.58
CA ALA A 281 5.66 -66.97 -10.59
C ALA A 281 4.33 -66.22 -10.43
N GLU A 282 3.21 -66.94 -10.22
CA GLU A 282 1.90 -66.32 -9.99
C GLU A 282 1.86 -65.44 -8.73
N THR A 283 2.47 -65.91 -7.62
CA THR A 283 2.53 -65.14 -6.37
C THR A 283 3.32 -63.84 -6.57
N ARG A 284 4.50 -63.91 -7.19
CA ARG A 284 5.29 -62.71 -7.54
C ARG A 284 4.54 -61.76 -8.48
N ALA A 285 3.76 -62.27 -9.43
CA ALA A 285 2.93 -61.43 -10.30
C ALA A 285 1.85 -60.68 -9.51
N ARG A 286 1.11 -61.37 -8.63
CA ARG A 286 0.06 -60.77 -7.78
C ARG A 286 0.62 -59.76 -6.76
N ASP A 287 1.80 -60.01 -6.22
CA ASP A 287 2.45 -59.07 -5.29
C ASP A 287 3.02 -57.85 -6.03
N ILE A 288 3.57 -57.99 -7.24
CA ILE A 288 3.97 -56.85 -8.09
C ILE A 288 2.74 -56.03 -8.51
N GLU A 289 1.60 -56.67 -8.80
CA GLU A 289 0.35 -55.97 -9.13
C GLU A 289 -0.21 -55.19 -7.93
N ARG A 290 -0.19 -55.76 -6.73
CA ARG A 290 -0.48 -55.04 -5.48
C ARG A 290 0.47 -53.85 -5.27
N ASP A 291 1.76 -54.05 -5.47
CA ASP A 291 2.76 -53.00 -5.25
C ASP A 291 2.62 -51.86 -6.28
N LEU A 292 2.20 -52.17 -7.52
CA LEU A 292 1.81 -51.17 -8.53
C LEU A 292 0.53 -50.40 -8.15
N ILE A 293 -0.46 -51.06 -7.55
CA ILE A 293 -1.68 -50.40 -7.04
C ILE A 293 -1.33 -49.46 -5.88
N ASN A 294 -0.53 -49.93 -4.91
CA ASN A 294 -0.07 -49.14 -3.77
C ASN A 294 0.76 -47.93 -4.22
N ARG A 295 1.71 -48.13 -5.15
CA ARG A 295 2.52 -47.02 -5.71
C ARG A 295 1.68 -46.02 -6.50
N LYS A 296 0.62 -46.45 -7.20
CA LYS A 296 -0.33 -45.54 -7.85
C LYS A 296 -1.14 -44.72 -6.84
N ALA A 297 -1.58 -45.31 -5.74
CA ALA A 297 -2.25 -44.58 -4.66
C ALA A 297 -1.32 -43.53 -4.04
N VAL A 298 -0.09 -43.90 -3.68
CA VAL A 298 0.92 -42.97 -3.14
C VAL A 298 1.26 -41.85 -4.14
N MET A 299 1.35 -42.15 -5.44
CA MET A 299 1.56 -41.12 -6.47
C MET A 299 0.38 -40.14 -6.59
N ALA A 300 -0.86 -40.60 -6.46
CA ALA A 300 -2.04 -39.73 -6.46
C ALA A 300 -2.09 -38.84 -5.20
N GLU A 301 -1.72 -39.39 -4.04
CA GLU A 301 -1.64 -38.63 -2.79
C GLU A 301 -0.51 -37.58 -2.84
N LEU A 302 0.68 -37.93 -3.36
CA LEU A 302 1.78 -37.00 -3.59
C LEU A 302 1.42 -35.90 -4.60
N GLN A 303 0.63 -36.21 -5.64
CA GLN A 303 0.11 -35.19 -6.57
C GLN A 303 -0.85 -34.21 -5.86
N GLY A 304 -1.75 -34.72 -5.02
CA GLY A 304 -2.62 -33.88 -4.18
C GLY A 304 -1.84 -33.01 -3.19
N GLN A 305 -0.80 -33.55 -2.55
CA GLN A 305 0.09 -32.80 -1.67
C GLN A 305 0.85 -31.69 -2.43
N VAL A 306 1.37 -31.97 -3.64
CA VAL A 306 2.03 -30.96 -4.49
C VAL A 306 1.07 -29.86 -4.94
N GLU A 307 -0.21 -30.18 -5.21
CA GLU A 307 -1.19 -29.16 -5.56
C GLU A 307 -1.60 -28.30 -4.34
N ASN A 308 -1.77 -28.91 -3.16
CA ASN A 308 -2.01 -28.18 -1.92
C ASN A 308 -0.81 -27.27 -1.56
N LEU A 309 0.43 -27.76 -1.65
CA LEU A 309 1.64 -26.97 -1.42
C LEU A 309 1.80 -25.81 -2.41
N LYS A 310 1.32 -25.95 -3.66
CA LYS A 310 1.21 -24.81 -4.60
C LYS A 310 0.19 -23.79 -4.14
N ARG A 311 -1.04 -24.23 -3.79
CA ARG A 311 -2.10 -23.34 -3.30
C ARG A 311 -1.69 -22.61 -2.02
N GLU A 312 -1.00 -23.28 -1.10
CA GLU A 312 -0.41 -22.68 0.10
C GLU A 312 0.69 -21.68 -0.24
N LYS A 313 1.62 -22.01 -1.15
CA LYS A 313 2.66 -21.08 -1.62
C LYS A 313 2.05 -19.81 -2.24
N ASP A 314 1.03 -19.96 -3.07
CA ASP A 314 0.38 -18.83 -3.76
C ASP A 314 -0.47 -17.99 -2.78
N ALA A 315 -1.13 -18.63 -1.81
CA ALA A 315 -1.82 -17.94 -0.71
C ALA A 315 -0.82 -17.17 0.18
N LEU A 316 0.30 -17.79 0.55
CA LEU A 316 1.35 -17.18 1.36
C LEU A 316 2.05 -16.03 0.63
N SER A 317 2.27 -16.17 -0.69
CA SER A 317 2.78 -15.07 -1.54
C SER A 317 1.83 -13.87 -1.53
N ASN A 318 0.53 -14.10 -1.70
CA ASN A 318 -0.49 -13.04 -1.63
C ASN A 318 -0.64 -12.42 -0.23
N GLN A 319 -0.46 -13.21 0.83
CA GLN A 319 -0.37 -12.69 2.20
C GLN A 319 0.88 -11.84 2.41
N VAL A 320 2.04 -12.23 1.85
CA VAL A 320 3.28 -11.44 1.90
C VAL A 320 3.13 -10.11 1.16
N THR A 321 2.47 -10.07 0.00
CA THR A 321 2.18 -8.80 -0.70
C THR A 321 1.29 -7.88 0.15
N LYS A 322 0.16 -8.38 0.67
CA LYS A 322 -0.74 -7.58 1.52
C LYS A 322 -0.11 -7.19 2.86
N ALA A 323 0.77 -8.02 3.41
CA ALA A 323 1.53 -7.71 4.62
C ALA A 323 2.60 -6.62 4.37
N ARG A 324 3.20 -6.57 3.18
CA ARG A 324 4.07 -5.44 2.76
C ARG A 324 3.25 -4.17 2.63
N GLU A 325 2.15 -4.17 1.89
CA GLU A 325 1.25 -3.00 1.75
C GLU A 325 0.75 -2.49 3.12
N ALA A 326 0.45 -3.38 4.07
CA ALA A 326 0.04 -3.02 5.43
C ALA A 326 1.19 -2.59 6.35
N ALA A 327 2.44 -2.92 6.03
CA ALA A 327 3.64 -2.48 6.74
C ALA A 327 4.17 -1.14 6.18
N ASP A 328 4.16 -0.97 4.85
CA ASP A 328 4.62 0.23 4.17
C ASP A 328 3.78 1.47 4.55
N ASN A 329 2.50 1.28 4.92
CA ASN A 329 1.63 2.33 5.47
C ASN A 329 1.81 2.59 7.00
N ARG A 330 2.85 2.04 7.63
CA ARG A 330 3.10 2.17 9.09
C ARG A 330 4.57 2.40 9.43
N PHE A 331 4.94 3.63 9.75
CA PHE A 331 6.26 3.91 10.31
C PHE A 331 6.28 3.61 11.82
N ALA A 332 7.20 2.74 12.25
CA ALA A 332 7.36 2.31 13.66
C ALA A 332 6.06 1.82 14.35
N GLY A 333 5.15 1.20 13.58
CA GLY A 333 3.86 0.71 14.06
C GLY A 333 2.74 1.77 14.13
N ILE A 334 3.05 3.03 13.83
CA ILE A 334 2.11 4.15 13.89
C ILE A 334 1.49 4.39 12.51
N GLN A 335 0.16 4.60 12.48
CA GLN A 335 -0.57 4.92 11.25
C GLN A 335 -0.30 6.38 10.84
N LEU A 336 0.49 6.56 9.78
CA LEU A 336 0.75 7.89 9.22
C LEU A 336 -0.45 8.38 8.42
N SER A 337 -0.70 9.70 8.43
CA SER A 337 -1.75 10.32 7.60
C SER A 337 -1.62 11.84 7.54
N GLY A 338 -2.02 12.42 6.42
CA GLY A 338 -2.04 13.86 6.16
C GLY A 338 -1.95 14.11 4.66
N ARG A 339 -2.75 15.06 4.15
CA ARG A 339 -2.76 15.43 2.72
C ARG A 339 -1.90 16.66 2.46
N ARG A 340 -1.75 17.52 3.47
CA ARG A 340 -1.08 18.83 3.40
C ARG A 340 -0.11 18.96 4.55
N VAL A 341 1.07 18.39 4.32
CA VAL A 341 1.99 18.02 5.40
C VAL A 341 3.22 18.92 5.42
N VAL A 342 3.49 19.54 6.56
CA VAL A 342 4.80 20.18 6.79
C VAL A 342 5.71 19.18 7.51
N PHE A 343 6.92 19.03 6.99
CA PHE A 343 8.02 18.34 7.67
C PHE A 343 8.94 19.43 8.25
N LEU A 344 9.07 19.47 9.57
CA LEU A 344 9.92 20.42 10.29
C LEU A 344 11.12 19.65 10.84
N VAL A 345 12.29 19.89 10.28
CA VAL A 345 13.51 19.10 10.51
C VAL A 345 14.55 19.95 11.21
N ASP A 346 15.00 19.47 12.37
CA ASP A 346 16.09 20.04 13.12
C ASP A 346 17.42 19.82 12.38
N MET A 347 18.23 20.87 12.26
CA MET A 347 19.57 20.84 11.69
C MET A 347 20.59 21.53 12.62
N SER A 348 20.33 21.52 13.93
CA SER A 348 21.28 21.97 14.95
C SER A 348 22.53 21.07 15.03
N GLY A 349 23.55 21.51 15.77
CA GLY A 349 24.87 20.85 15.79
C GLY A 349 24.88 19.42 16.35
N SER A 350 23.92 19.06 17.21
CA SER A 350 23.76 17.72 17.80
C SER A 350 23.53 16.64 16.75
N MET A 351 22.83 16.97 15.65
CA MET A 351 22.55 16.07 14.51
C MET A 351 23.81 15.57 13.79
N LYS A 352 25.00 16.05 14.15
CA LYS A 352 26.30 15.66 13.57
C LYS A 352 27.32 15.15 14.61
N LEU A 353 27.07 15.29 15.91
CA LEU A 353 28.06 15.06 16.98
C LEU A 353 27.52 14.08 18.03
N THR A 354 28.39 13.39 18.75
CA THR A 354 28.06 12.75 20.05
C THR A 354 28.50 13.64 21.22
N GLU A 355 28.11 13.26 22.44
CA GLU A 355 28.45 13.95 23.71
C GLU A 355 29.93 14.35 23.84
N GLU A 356 30.86 13.51 23.35
CA GLU A 356 32.31 13.76 23.40
C GLU A 356 32.81 14.69 22.27
N ASN A 357 31.94 15.51 21.68
CA ASN A 357 32.23 16.41 20.56
C ASN A 357 32.82 15.67 19.32
N THR A 358 32.58 14.37 19.24
CA THR A 358 33.11 13.47 18.21
C THR A 358 32.13 13.37 17.04
N PRO A 359 32.58 13.40 15.77
CA PRO A 359 31.68 13.27 14.62
C PRO A 359 30.90 11.96 14.64
N ALA A 360 29.58 12.05 14.55
CA ALA A 360 28.67 10.94 14.35
C ALA A 360 28.24 10.89 12.88
N PRO A 361 29.02 10.26 11.98
CA PRO A 361 28.81 10.37 10.53
C PRO A 361 27.43 9.88 10.08
N ASP A 362 26.84 8.93 10.81
CA ASP A 362 25.59 8.25 10.45
C ASP A 362 24.33 8.94 11.00
N LYS A 363 24.42 9.82 12.02
CA LYS A 363 23.25 10.52 12.60
C LYS A 363 22.42 11.24 11.52
N TRP A 364 23.06 12.11 10.74
CA TRP A 364 22.38 12.90 9.70
C TRP A 364 21.85 12.04 8.54
N PRO A 365 22.59 11.07 7.97
CA PRO A 365 22.05 10.06 7.07
C PRO A 365 20.79 9.33 7.60
N THR A 366 20.78 8.91 8.87
CA THR A 366 19.61 8.24 9.49
C THR A 366 18.40 9.17 9.60
N VAL A 367 18.59 10.46 9.84
CA VAL A 367 17.51 11.47 9.81
C VAL A 367 16.95 11.62 8.39
N ILE A 368 17.83 11.73 7.39
CA ILE A 368 17.45 11.82 5.97
C ILE A 368 16.69 10.57 5.52
N GLU A 369 17.15 9.37 5.88
CA GLU A 369 16.46 8.13 5.53
C GLU A 369 15.12 8.00 6.27
N THR A 370 15.06 8.41 7.53
CA THR A 370 13.82 8.43 8.32
C THR A 370 12.76 9.32 7.69
N LEU A 371 13.11 10.56 7.31
CA LEU A 371 12.21 11.44 6.57
C LEU A 371 11.80 10.83 5.22
N THR A 372 12.77 10.30 4.46
CA THR A 372 12.55 9.62 3.18
C THR A 372 11.56 8.47 3.31
N ARG A 373 11.59 7.72 4.43
CA ARG A 373 10.67 6.62 4.72
C ARG A 373 9.28 7.13 5.08
N VAL A 374 9.17 8.10 5.99
CA VAL A 374 7.89 8.71 6.38
C VAL A 374 7.16 9.34 5.19
N MET A 375 7.88 10.04 4.28
CA MET A 375 7.30 10.60 3.06
C MET A 375 6.76 9.55 2.09
N LYS A 376 7.36 8.35 2.03
CA LYS A 376 6.85 7.22 1.22
C LYS A 376 5.68 6.51 1.87
N SER A 377 5.65 6.47 3.20
CA SER A 377 4.63 5.78 4.01
C SER A 377 3.37 6.63 4.27
N LEU A 378 3.17 7.72 3.54
CA LEU A 378 1.98 8.57 3.58
C LEU A 378 1.13 8.38 2.30
N PRO A 379 0.05 7.57 2.32
CA PRO A 379 -0.70 7.23 1.12
C PRO A 379 -1.50 8.41 0.52
N ASP A 380 -1.99 9.31 1.38
CA ASP A 380 -2.88 10.42 0.99
C ASP A 380 -2.14 11.74 0.70
N LEU A 381 -0.80 11.75 0.61
CA LEU A 381 -0.01 12.96 0.54
C LEU A 381 -0.20 13.70 -0.80
N GLU A 382 -0.92 14.83 -0.80
CA GLU A 382 -1.15 15.66 -1.99
C GLU A 382 -0.09 16.77 -2.12
N LYS A 383 0.21 17.43 -0.99
CA LYS A 383 1.10 18.59 -0.92
C LYS A 383 1.98 18.52 0.32
N PHE A 384 3.22 18.98 0.18
CA PHE A 384 4.17 19.04 1.27
C PHE A 384 4.99 20.32 1.25
N GLN A 385 5.66 20.60 2.37
CA GLN A 385 6.80 21.50 2.45
C GLN A 385 7.79 20.95 3.49
N VAL A 386 9.10 21.11 3.24
CA VAL A 386 10.16 20.76 4.19
C VAL A 386 10.83 22.03 4.67
N ILE A 387 10.75 22.26 5.98
CA ILE A 387 11.33 23.39 6.70
C ILE A 387 12.48 22.84 7.52
N VAL A 388 13.68 23.42 7.38
CA VAL A 388 14.83 23.08 8.22
C VAL A 388 15.12 24.24 9.18
N PHE A 389 15.47 23.95 10.43
CA PHE A 389 15.74 24.96 11.45
C PHE A 389 16.97 24.63 12.30
N SER A 390 17.75 25.65 12.64
CA SER A 390 18.69 25.62 13.76
C SER A 390 18.57 26.91 14.56
N GLU A 391 19.42 27.90 14.33
CA GLU A 391 19.27 29.26 14.90
C GLU A 391 18.25 30.07 14.09
N ASP A 392 18.40 29.99 12.77
CA ASP A 392 17.49 30.50 11.73
C ASP A 392 16.60 29.38 11.17
N VAL A 393 15.64 29.77 10.31
CA VAL A 393 14.74 28.86 9.60
C VAL A 393 14.90 29.05 8.10
N SER A 394 15.01 27.94 7.36
CA SER A 394 14.99 27.96 5.89
C SER A 394 14.06 26.90 5.31
N PHE A 395 13.68 27.11 4.05
CA PHE A 395 12.77 26.23 3.31
C PHE A 395 13.60 25.44 2.32
N LEU A 396 13.62 24.11 2.47
CA LEU A 396 14.49 23.22 1.71
C LEU A 396 14.24 23.32 0.19
N LEU A 397 12.98 23.57 -0.18
CA LEU A 397 12.51 23.66 -1.55
C LEU A 397 11.49 24.80 -1.64
N GLY A 398 11.54 25.59 -2.72
CA GLY A 398 10.58 26.68 -2.94
C GLY A 398 10.78 27.88 -2.01
N SER A 399 9.70 28.33 -1.36
CA SER A 399 9.68 29.56 -0.57
C SER A 399 8.76 29.47 0.66
N ALA A 400 8.85 30.47 1.54
CA ALA A 400 8.20 30.51 2.85
C ALA A 400 6.65 30.43 2.84
N ASP A 401 6.04 30.58 1.67
CA ASP A 401 4.60 30.72 1.51
C ASP A 401 3.98 29.75 0.48
N GLN A 402 4.79 28.87 -0.11
CA GLN A 402 4.41 28.01 -1.24
C GLN A 402 4.33 26.53 -0.85
N TRP A 403 3.23 25.87 -1.20
CA TRP A 403 3.09 24.41 -1.15
C TRP A 403 3.75 23.76 -2.38
N ILE A 404 4.34 22.58 -2.20
CA ILE A 404 4.90 21.75 -3.28
C ILE A 404 3.97 20.55 -3.49
N ASP A 405 3.61 20.25 -4.73
CA ASP A 405 2.84 19.05 -5.08
C ASP A 405 3.68 17.79 -4.89
N PHE A 406 3.09 16.75 -4.31
CA PHE A 406 3.77 15.49 -4.07
C PHE A 406 3.70 14.55 -5.28
N ASP A 407 4.87 14.04 -5.68
CA ASP A 407 5.01 12.94 -6.62
C ASP A 407 5.94 11.91 -5.99
N ALA A 408 5.42 10.69 -5.79
CA ALA A 408 6.14 9.59 -5.16
C ALA A 408 7.45 9.21 -5.89
N ASN A 409 7.58 9.54 -7.18
CA ASN A 409 8.75 9.22 -7.99
C ASN A 409 9.86 10.27 -7.85
N THR A 410 9.52 11.57 -7.86
CA THR A 410 10.53 12.65 -7.89
C THR A 410 10.58 13.55 -6.66
N SER A 411 9.52 13.71 -5.87
CA SER A 411 9.54 14.64 -4.72
C SER A 411 10.42 14.10 -3.59
N VAL A 412 10.37 12.79 -3.32
CA VAL A 412 11.19 12.15 -2.28
C VAL A 412 12.69 12.19 -2.62
N SER A 413 13.05 11.97 -3.89
CA SER A 413 14.46 12.02 -4.33
C SER A 413 15.03 13.43 -4.32
N LYS A 414 14.24 14.45 -4.72
CA LYS A 414 14.62 15.87 -4.60
C LYS A 414 14.90 16.27 -3.14
N VAL A 415 14.01 15.91 -2.20
CA VAL A 415 14.20 16.17 -0.76
C VAL A 415 15.47 15.49 -0.24
N ARG A 416 15.70 14.22 -0.60
CA ARG A 416 16.87 13.47 -0.15
C ARG A 416 18.19 14.11 -0.61
N THR A 417 18.26 14.58 -1.85
CA THR A 417 19.45 15.29 -2.36
C THR A 417 19.65 16.63 -1.64
N ALA A 418 18.61 17.46 -1.55
CA ALA A 418 18.72 18.79 -0.94
C ALA A 418 19.13 18.76 0.54
N LEU A 419 18.75 17.71 1.29
CA LEU A 419 19.21 17.52 2.69
C LEU A 419 20.64 16.97 2.78
N ALA A 420 21.10 16.19 1.79
CA ALA A 420 22.47 15.70 1.76
C ALA A 420 23.50 16.83 1.52
N ASP A 421 23.09 17.90 0.84
CA ASP A 421 23.90 19.11 0.64
C ASP A 421 23.96 20.01 1.89
N ILE A 422 23.09 19.79 2.89
CA ILE A 422 23.05 20.54 4.15
C ILE A 422 24.00 19.93 5.19
N VAL A 423 24.73 20.79 5.91
CA VAL A 423 25.59 20.42 7.04
C VAL A 423 24.97 20.96 8.34
N PRO A 424 24.44 20.10 9.24
CA PRO A 424 23.85 20.54 10.51
C PRO A 424 24.83 21.32 11.39
N ARG A 425 24.39 22.50 11.88
CA ARG A 425 25.14 23.46 12.71
C ARG A 425 24.20 24.43 13.42
N GLY A 426 24.65 24.96 14.56
CA GLY A 426 23.96 26.00 15.34
C GLY A 426 23.09 25.42 16.46
N ASN A 427 22.41 26.31 17.19
CA ASN A 427 21.48 25.98 18.27
C ASN A 427 20.12 25.45 17.75
N THR A 428 19.15 25.28 18.64
CA THR A 428 17.87 24.58 18.41
C THR A 428 16.69 25.53 18.69
N ASN A 429 16.45 26.50 17.80
CA ASN A 429 15.38 27.49 17.86
C ASN A 429 14.02 26.93 17.38
N MET A 430 13.52 25.92 18.09
CA MET A 430 12.26 25.24 17.74
C MET A 430 11.05 26.20 17.76
N TYR A 431 11.11 27.31 18.51
CA TYR A 431 10.08 28.36 18.44
C TYR A 431 9.97 28.93 17.02
N ALA A 432 11.09 29.34 16.41
CA ALA A 432 11.08 29.92 15.06
C ALA A 432 10.63 28.88 14.02
N GLY A 433 11.11 27.64 14.12
CA GLY A 433 10.69 26.54 13.25
C GLY A 433 9.18 26.29 13.31
N MET A 434 8.60 26.27 14.51
CA MET A 434 7.15 26.17 14.72
C MET A 434 6.40 27.38 14.18
N GLU A 435 6.88 28.61 14.43
CA GLU A 435 6.23 29.83 13.92
C GLU A 435 6.20 29.88 12.39
N ALA A 436 7.25 29.38 11.73
CA ALA A 436 7.30 29.22 10.28
C ALA A 436 6.32 28.15 9.77
N ALA A 437 6.31 26.96 10.39
CA ALA A 437 5.39 25.87 10.01
C ALA A 437 3.92 26.29 10.14
N PHE A 438 3.55 26.95 11.23
CA PHE A 438 2.15 27.35 11.47
C PHE A 438 1.64 28.48 10.55
N ARG A 439 2.49 29.13 9.75
CA ARG A 439 2.04 29.98 8.61
C ARG A 439 1.23 29.20 7.58
N PHE A 440 1.44 27.89 7.49
CA PHE A 440 0.69 27.03 6.57
C PHE A 440 -0.67 26.57 7.11
N ARG A 441 -1.00 26.84 8.39
CA ARG A 441 -2.32 26.49 8.97
C ARG A 441 -3.47 27.21 8.27
N THR A 442 -3.32 28.51 7.96
CA THR A 442 -4.29 29.28 7.17
C THR A 442 -4.36 28.84 5.70
N LYS A 443 -3.40 28.03 5.24
CA LYS A 443 -3.32 27.44 3.88
C LYS A 443 -3.72 25.96 3.85
N GLY A 444 -4.35 25.48 4.92
CA GLY A 444 -4.88 24.13 5.04
C GLY A 444 -3.86 23.05 5.36
N MET A 445 -2.79 23.35 6.11
CA MET A 445 -1.95 22.31 6.73
C MET A 445 -2.80 21.43 7.67
N ASP A 446 -2.71 20.11 7.53
CA ASP A 446 -3.48 19.15 8.34
C ASP A 446 -2.60 18.36 9.32
N THR A 447 -1.37 18.04 8.94
CA THR A 447 -0.38 17.33 9.76
C THR A 447 0.97 18.04 9.72
N LEU A 448 1.64 18.10 10.87
CA LEU A 448 3.04 18.49 11.04
C LEU A 448 3.84 17.25 11.50
N TYR A 449 4.98 16.98 10.88
CA TYR A 449 5.97 16.02 11.37
C TYR A 449 7.22 16.78 11.84
N LEU A 450 7.46 16.79 13.14
CA LEU A 450 8.69 17.29 13.74
C LEU A 450 9.73 16.17 13.80
N LEU A 451 10.93 16.41 13.29
CA LEU A 451 12.11 15.55 13.40
C LEU A 451 13.17 16.33 14.20
N SER A 452 13.58 15.85 15.38
CA SER A 452 14.54 16.57 16.24
C SER A 452 15.31 15.63 17.19
N ASP A 453 16.56 15.98 17.49
CA ASP A 453 17.43 15.30 18.46
C ASP A 453 17.76 16.15 19.70
N GLY A 454 17.26 17.40 19.75
CA GLY A 454 17.56 18.37 20.81
C GLY A 454 16.31 18.98 21.45
N LEU A 455 16.42 19.35 22.72
CA LEU A 455 15.42 20.22 23.36
C LEU A 455 15.61 21.68 22.88
N PRO A 456 14.53 22.51 22.86
CA PRO A 456 14.65 23.91 22.48
C PRO A 456 15.53 24.69 23.45
N ASN A 457 16.69 25.14 23.00
CA ASN A 457 17.68 25.89 23.79
C ASN A 457 17.74 27.39 23.43
N GLN A 458 17.05 27.80 22.36
CA GLN A 458 16.95 29.19 21.91
C GLN A 458 15.49 29.55 21.59
N GLY A 459 15.10 30.79 21.90
CA GLY A 459 13.79 31.36 21.58
C GLY A 459 13.24 32.27 22.69
N PRO A 460 12.08 32.91 22.46
CA PRO A 460 11.31 33.55 23.52
C PRO A 460 10.78 32.52 24.53
N GLY A 461 10.60 32.97 25.79
CA GLY A 461 10.08 32.12 26.88
C GLY A 461 10.89 32.21 28.19
N LEU A 462 12.08 32.80 28.15
CA LEU A 462 12.95 33.05 29.32
C LEU A 462 13.08 34.55 29.60
N SER A 463 13.27 34.91 30.87
CA SER A 463 13.70 36.25 31.27
C SER A 463 15.22 36.40 31.20
N LEU A 464 15.71 37.65 31.13
CA LEU A 464 17.16 37.95 31.10
C LEU A 464 17.93 37.45 32.34
N GLU A 465 17.24 37.24 33.47
CA GLU A 465 17.83 36.64 34.67
C GLU A 465 17.86 35.11 34.55
N GLN A 466 16.80 34.50 34.05
CA GLN A 466 16.72 33.05 33.84
C GLN A 466 17.78 32.55 32.86
N THR A 467 17.98 33.25 31.74
CA THR A 467 19.02 32.91 30.75
C THR A 467 20.45 33.00 31.30
N ARG A 468 20.68 33.77 32.37
CA ARG A 468 21.99 33.92 33.02
C ARG A 468 22.21 32.95 34.18
N ASN A 469 21.15 32.61 34.91
CA ASN A 469 21.25 31.95 36.22
C ASN A 469 20.82 30.46 36.20
N LEU A 470 20.05 30.02 35.21
CA LEU A 470 19.59 28.62 35.09
C LEU A 470 20.54 27.77 34.23
N LYS A 471 20.59 26.47 34.50
CA LYS A 471 21.31 25.50 33.67
C LYS A 471 20.63 25.31 32.31
N VAL A 472 21.40 24.87 31.31
CA VAL A 472 20.90 24.64 29.93
C VAL A 472 19.69 23.71 29.90
N THR A 473 19.64 22.68 30.77
CA THR A 473 18.50 21.76 30.90
C THR A 473 17.25 22.44 31.46
N GLU A 474 17.39 23.26 32.51
CA GLU A 474 16.30 24.04 33.13
C GLU A 474 15.75 25.10 32.16
N GLN A 475 16.64 25.79 31.43
CA GLN A 475 16.27 26.71 30.36
C GLN A 475 15.49 26.00 29.25
N SER A 476 15.95 24.81 28.85
CA SER A 476 15.30 24.00 27.80
C SER A 476 13.91 23.50 28.21
N GLU A 477 13.72 23.11 29.48
CA GLU A 477 12.42 22.69 29.99
C GLU A 477 11.40 23.84 30.00
N LEU A 478 11.84 25.06 30.37
CA LEU A 478 11.02 26.27 30.32
C LEU A 478 10.66 26.68 28.89
N LEU A 479 11.60 26.63 27.95
CA LEU A 479 11.34 26.89 26.53
C LEU A 479 10.36 25.85 25.93
N GLY A 480 10.50 24.57 26.28
CA GLY A 480 9.54 23.51 25.91
C GLY A 480 8.14 23.76 26.46
N LYS A 481 8.02 24.15 27.73
CA LYS A 481 6.74 24.58 28.35
C LYS A 481 6.15 25.80 27.63
N TYR A 482 6.98 26.77 27.27
CA TYR A 482 6.54 27.97 26.54
C TYR A 482 5.98 27.62 25.16
N ILE A 483 6.72 26.86 24.33
CA ILE A 483 6.28 26.42 22.99
C ILE A 483 4.93 25.68 23.06
N ARG A 484 4.76 24.75 24.01
CA ARG A 484 3.48 24.05 24.22
C ARG A 484 2.34 24.99 24.61
N SER A 485 2.61 26.03 25.39
CA SER A 485 1.59 27.04 25.72
C SER A 485 1.20 27.91 24.52
N VAL A 486 2.16 28.32 23.69
CA VAL A 486 1.91 29.08 22.45
C VAL A 486 1.15 28.24 21.41
N LEU A 487 1.45 26.93 21.30
CA LEU A 487 0.66 26.01 20.48
C LEU A 487 -0.80 25.97 20.94
N LYS A 488 -1.04 25.78 22.25
CA LYS A 488 -2.39 25.68 22.82
C LYS A 488 -3.21 26.98 22.71
N GLN A 489 -2.56 28.14 22.83
CA GLN A 489 -3.22 29.45 22.89
C GLN A 489 -3.31 30.19 21.55
N ARG A 490 -2.28 30.07 20.69
CA ARG A 490 -2.09 30.90 19.49
C ARG A 490 -2.05 30.08 18.20
N TRP A 491 -1.10 29.16 18.06
CA TRP A 491 -0.82 28.52 16.77
C TRP A 491 -1.77 27.39 16.39
N ASN A 492 -2.14 26.53 17.35
CA ASN A 492 -3.00 25.36 17.13
C ASN A 492 -4.25 25.36 18.02
N ARG A 493 -4.76 26.56 18.34
CA ARG A 493 -5.99 26.74 19.11
C ARG A 493 -7.20 26.17 18.35
N LEU A 494 -8.20 25.71 19.11
CA LEU A 494 -9.48 25.25 18.56
C LEU A 494 -10.31 26.46 18.10
N GLU A 495 -10.76 26.46 16.85
CA GLU A 495 -11.57 27.50 16.22
C GLU A 495 -12.77 26.86 15.51
N LEU A 496 -13.92 27.54 15.49
CA LEU A 496 -15.10 27.01 14.79
C LEU A 496 -14.81 26.90 13.28
N GLY A 497 -14.93 25.70 12.72
CA GLY A 497 -14.74 25.43 11.30
C GLY A 497 -13.28 25.27 10.82
N VAL A 498 -12.28 25.45 11.69
CA VAL A 498 -10.86 25.19 11.34
C VAL A 498 -10.39 23.94 12.10
N PRO A 499 -10.03 22.84 11.40
CA PRO A 499 -9.52 21.65 12.07
C PRO A 499 -8.19 21.94 12.78
N LYS A 500 -7.97 21.23 13.90
CA LYS A 500 -6.72 21.28 14.65
C LYS A 500 -5.65 20.50 13.88
N VAL A 501 -4.46 21.08 13.76
CA VAL A 501 -3.31 20.47 13.08
C VAL A 501 -2.79 19.32 13.94
N ARG A 502 -2.59 18.15 13.35
CA ARG A 502 -2.02 17.01 14.08
C ARG A 502 -0.50 17.11 14.10
N ILE A 503 0.11 17.10 15.29
CA ILE A 503 1.58 17.14 15.41
C ILE A 503 2.08 15.75 15.76
N ASN A 504 2.80 15.14 14.83
CA ASN A 504 3.59 13.94 15.08
C ASN A 504 5.05 14.36 15.33
N ALA A 505 5.73 13.67 16.24
CA ALA A 505 7.15 13.90 16.49
C ALA A 505 7.96 12.61 16.37
N ILE A 506 9.16 12.73 15.80
CA ILE A 506 10.15 11.67 15.68
C ILE A 506 11.38 12.16 16.43
N GLY A 507 11.58 11.62 17.63
CA GLY A 507 12.65 12.00 18.52
C GLY A 507 13.86 11.09 18.34
N PHE A 508 14.99 11.68 17.97
CA PHE A 508 16.29 11.01 17.89
C PHE A 508 17.02 11.16 19.23
N PHE A 509 16.40 10.68 20.32
CA PHE A 509 16.80 10.95 21.70
C PHE A 509 18.00 10.11 22.17
N TYR A 510 19.11 10.15 21.44
CA TYR A 510 20.29 9.35 21.76
C TYR A 510 20.89 9.61 23.16
N GLU A 511 20.65 10.81 23.72
CA GLU A 511 21.44 11.37 24.84
C GLU A 511 20.57 11.88 26.03
N SER A 512 19.25 12.07 25.88
CA SER A 512 18.37 12.50 27.01
C SER A 512 16.93 11.97 26.93
N PRO A 513 16.37 11.42 28.04
CA PRO A 513 14.97 11.01 28.10
C PRO A 513 13.99 12.19 28.17
N ASP A 514 14.44 13.38 28.58
CA ASP A 514 13.60 14.57 28.73
C ASP A 514 13.07 15.07 27.38
N LEU A 515 13.87 14.90 26.31
CA LEU A 515 13.44 15.12 24.94
C LEU A 515 12.28 14.18 24.56
N GLY A 516 12.38 12.90 24.92
CA GLY A 516 11.32 11.92 24.69
C GLY A 516 10.02 12.30 25.41
N ALA A 517 10.11 12.74 26.68
CA ALA A 517 8.97 13.22 27.44
C ALA A 517 8.34 14.49 26.84
N PHE A 518 9.17 15.44 26.39
CA PHE A 518 8.72 16.67 25.73
C PHE A 518 8.01 16.39 24.41
N LEU A 519 8.62 15.63 23.49
CA LEU A 519 8.08 15.32 22.17
C LEU A 519 6.83 14.43 22.24
N TRP A 520 6.76 13.51 23.20
CA TRP A 520 5.55 12.74 23.49
C TRP A 520 4.40 13.63 23.97
N ALA A 521 4.66 14.52 24.93
CA ALA A 521 3.62 15.43 25.43
C ALA A 521 3.15 16.42 24.35
N LEU A 522 4.10 16.97 23.57
CA LEU A 522 3.84 17.82 22.41
C LEU A 522 2.91 17.15 21.40
N SER A 523 3.19 15.89 21.03
CA SER A 523 2.39 15.14 20.06
C SER A 523 1.00 14.81 20.60
N ARG A 524 0.95 14.30 21.84
CA ARG A 524 -0.29 13.88 22.52
C ARG A 524 -1.25 15.05 22.78
N GLU A 525 -0.74 16.24 23.08
CA GLU A 525 -1.57 17.44 23.23
C GLU A 525 -2.14 17.95 21.90
N ASN A 526 -1.60 17.49 20.77
CA ASN A 526 -1.94 17.94 19.42
C ASN A 526 -2.39 16.77 18.52
N ASP A 527 -3.10 15.79 19.08
CA ASP A 527 -3.81 14.71 18.35
C ASP A 527 -2.95 13.94 17.33
N GLY A 528 -1.64 13.86 17.60
CA GLY A 528 -0.66 13.10 16.84
C GLY A 528 0.16 12.19 17.73
N SER A 529 1.17 11.57 17.13
CA SER A 529 1.89 10.42 17.69
C SER A 529 3.39 10.66 17.77
N PHE A 530 4.02 10.02 18.74
CA PHE A 530 5.46 10.11 18.98
C PHE A 530 6.17 8.80 18.64
N VAL A 531 7.25 8.88 17.88
CA VAL A 531 8.18 7.77 17.60
C VAL A 531 9.53 8.08 18.23
N GLY A 532 10.12 7.09 18.89
CA GLY A 532 11.46 7.17 19.45
C GLY A 532 12.48 6.38 18.65
N MET A 533 13.55 7.05 18.21
CA MET A 533 14.73 6.44 17.60
C MET A 533 15.84 6.43 18.66
N SER A 534 16.07 5.26 19.28
CA SER A 534 17.03 5.08 20.39
C SER A 534 18.39 4.54 19.98
N LYS A 535 18.61 4.31 18.67
CA LYS A 535 19.89 3.95 18.04
C LYS A 535 19.94 4.58 16.64
N PRO A 536 21.11 5.10 16.20
CA PRO A 536 21.30 5.61 14.85
C PRO A 536 21.30 4.48 13.80
#